data_AF-A0A9E0TXG6-F1
#
_entry.id   AF-A0A9E0TXG6-F1
#
_cell.length_a   1.000
_cell.length_b   1.000
_cell.length_c   1.000
_cell.angle_alpha   90.00
_cell.angle_beta   90.00
_cell.angle_gamma   90.00
#
_symmetry.space_group_name_H-M   'P 1'
#
loop_
_entity.id
_entity.type
_entity.pdbx_description
1 polymer ?
#
loop_
_entity_poly.entity_id
_entity_poly.type
_entity_poly.pdbx_seq_one_letter_code
_entity_poly.pdbx_strand_id
1 'polypeptide(L)'
;AVSSPVNVLGNTVTDNGGDGIFIASNANMVKNNAVYRNGGNGIDNTGSLTEFYNNSSCNNALASCVGIPSGLVVAPGGTPVAGGNLCCP
;
A
#
# COMPACT_ATOMS: atom_id res chain seq x y z
N ALA A 1 15.36 -20.39 2.82
CA ALA A 1 14.39 -20.00 3.86
C ALA A 1 13.05 -19.77 3.19
N VAL A 2 11.98 -20.41 3.65
CA VAL A 2 10.62 -20.04 3.26
C VAL A 2 10.23 -18.82 4.09
N SER A 3 9.98 -17.67 3.47
CA SER A 3 9.46 -16.51 4.20
C SER A 3 8.03 -16.79 4.58
N SER A 4 7.70 -16.69 5.87
CA SER A 4 6.30 -16.73 6.31
C SER A 4 5.55 -15.48 5.78
N PRO A 5 4.27 -15.62 5.42
CA PRO A 5 3.39 -14.49 5.15
C PRO A 5 3.46 -13.43 6.24
N VAL A 6 3.53 -12.16 5.86
CA VAL A 6 3.42 -11.01 6.78
C VAL A 6 2.06 -10.35 6.61
N ASN A 7 1.44 -10.01 7.74
CA ASN A 7 0.16 -9.31 7.78
C ASN A 7 0.38 -7.86 8.24
N VAL A 8 0.13 -6.90 7.36
CA VAL A 8 0.17 -5.46 7.66
C VAL A 8 -1.24 -4.91 7.55
N LEU A 9 -1.92 -4.81 8.70
CA LEU A 9 -3.36 -4.59 8.77
C LEU A 9 -3.71 -3.39 9.66
N GLY A 10 -4.57 -2.49 9.17
CA GLY A 10 -5.22 -1.48 10.01
C GLY A 10 -4.31 -0.39 10.55
N ASN A 11 -3.17 -0.13 9.91
CA ASN A 11 -2.18 0.83 10.41
C ASN A 11 -2.44 2.24 9.90
N THR A 12 -2.07 3.23 10.70
CA THR A 12 -1.87 4.61 10.24
C THR A 12 -0.37 4.88 10.17
N VAL A 13 0.13 5.18 8.96
CA VAL A 13 1.57 5.36 8.70
C VAL A 13 1.80 6.72 8.08
N THR A 14 2.46 7.61 8.80
CA THR A 14 2.61 9.01 8.38
C THR A 14 3.91 9.64 8.85
N ASP A 15 4.35 10.69 8.16
CA ASP A 15 5.51 11.53 8.50
C ASP A 15 6.85 10.77 8.58
N ASN A 16 6.99 9.68 7.82
CA ASN A 16 8.27 8.97 7.70
C ASN A 16 9.15 9.61 6.62
N GLY A 17 10.47 9.55 6.80
CA GLY A 17 11.43 10.10 5.82
C GLY A 17 11.60 9.28 4.53
N GLY A 18 11.13 8.03 4.51
CA GLY A 18 11.20 7.12 3.37
C GLY A 18 9.82 6.57 3.01
N ASP A 19 9.74 5.32 2.60
CA ASP A 19 8.47 4.67 2.29
C ASP A 19 7.59 4.53 3.55
N GLY A 20 6.27 4.59 3.37
CA GLY A 20 5.34 4.29 4.46
C GLY A 20 5.32 2.80 4.78
N ILE A 21 4.91 1.97 3.81
CA ILE A 21 4.89 0.51 3.94
C ILE A 21 5.70 -0.10 2.80
N PHE A 22 6.77 -0.81 3.14
CA PHE A 22 7.60 -1.54 2.18
C PHE A 22 7.47 -3.06 2.38
N ILE A 23 7.08 -3.77 1.32
CA ILE A 23 6.86 -5.22 1.32
C ILE A 23 7.72 -5.86 0.23
N ALA A 24 8.66 -6.72 0.64
CA ALA A 24 9.56 -7.45 -0.26
C ALA A 24 9.40 -8.98 -0.22
N SER A 25 8.67 -9.53 0.76
CA SER A 25 8.35 -10.96 0.83
C SER A 25 7.18 -11.32 -0.09
N ASN A 26 6.92 -12.61 -0.30
CA ASN A 26 5.77 -13.08 -1.08
C ASN A 26 4.61 -13.52 -0.18
N ALA A 27 3.41 -13.62 -0.78
CA ALA A 27 2.18 -14.14 -0.16
C ALA A 27 1.78 -13.41 1.13
N ASN A 28 1.91 -12.07 1.14
CA ASN A 28 1.55 -11.23 2.28
C ASN A 28 0.09 -10.78 2.23
N MET A 29 -0.37 -10.17 3.32
CA MET A 29 -1.64 -9.45 3.37
C MET A 29 -1.41 -8.00 3.80
N VAL A 30 -1.80 -7.05 2.95
CA VAL A 30 -1.76 -5.61 3.23
C VAL A 30 -3.18 -5.06 3.13
N LYS A 31 -3.77 -4.69 4.27
CA LYS A 31 -5.19 -4.35 4.35
C LYS A 31 -5.47 -3.14 5.23
N ASN A 32 -6.44 -2.32 4.84
CA ASN A 32 -7.07 -1.32 5.72
C ASN A 32 -6.04 -0.32 6.30
N ASN A 33 -4.92 -0.09 5.62
CA ASN A 33 -3.91 0.86 6.08
C ASN A 33 -4.20 2.26 5.54
N ALA A 34 -3.95 3.29 6.33
CA ALA A 34 -3.96 4.70 5.93
C ALA A 34 -2.52 5.22 5.93
N VAL A 35 -2.00 5.59 4.76
CA VAL A 35 -0.58 5.89 4.55
C VAL A 35 -0.40 7.23 3.86
N TYR A 36 0.18 8.22 4.55
CA TYR A 36 0.23 9.58 4.01
C TYR A 36 1.36 10.44 4.55
N ARG A 37 1.80 11.45 3.80
CA ARG A 37 2.90 12.37 4.18
C ARG A 37 4.23 11.66 4.44
N ASN A 38 4.53 10.59 3.70
CA ASN A 38 5.84 9.94 3.77
C ASN A 38 6.77 10.49 2.67
N GLY A 39 8.08 10.54 2.95
CA GLY A 39 9.12 11.10 2.08
C GLY A 39 9.50 10.22 0.88
N GLY A 40 9.00 8.98 0.83
CA GLY A 40 9.15 8.04 -0.28
C GLY A 40 7.80 7.64 -0.89
N ASN A 41 7.70 6.38 -1.31
CA ASN A 41 6.45 5.79 -1.74
C ASN A 41 5.49 5.65 -0.54
N GLY A 42 4.20 5.74 -0.78
CA GLY A 42 3.24 5.44 0.28
C GLY A 42 3.28 3.96 0.63
N ILE A 43 2.88 3.11 -0.32
CA ILE A 43 2.97 1.67 -0.18
C ILE A 43 3.72 1.08 -1.37
N ASP A 44 4.85 0.44 -1.10
CA ASP A 44 5.68 -0.24 -2.10
C ASP A 44 5.63 -1.75 -1.87
N ASN A 45 4.93 -2.45 -2.77
CA ASN A 45 4.85 -3.90 -2.77
C ASN A 45 5.64 -4.47 -3.95
N THR A 46 6.87 -4.90 -3.69
CA THR A 46 7.67 -5.68 -4.64
C THR A 46 7.42 -7.19 -4.52
N GLY A 47 6.66 -7.58 -3.49
CA GLY A 47 6.25 -8.94 -3.22
C GLY A 47 5.21 -9.51 -4.21
N SER A 48 5.36 -10.79 -4.56
CA SER A 48 4.39 -11.52 -5.37
C SER A 48 3.28 -12.13 -4.52
N LEU A 49 2.09 -12.34 -5.12
CA LEU A 49 0.93 -12.97 -4.47
C LEU A 49 0.44 -12.24 -3.19
N THR A 50 0.76 -10.95 -3.04
CA THR A 50 0.28 -10.15 -1.92
C THR A 50 -1.22 -9.88 -2.10
N GLU A 51 -2.02 -10.29 -1.12
CA GLU A 51 -3.39 -9.82 -0.96
C GLU A 51 -3.34 -8.37 -0.52
N PHE A 52 -3.82 -7.48 -1.39
CA PHE A 52 -3.79 -6.06 -1.17
C PHE A 52 -5.22 -5.55 -1.29
N TYR A 53 -5.76 -4.85 -0.29
CA TYR A 53 -7.15 -4.39 -0.34
C TYR A 53 -7.49 -3.32 0.71
N ASN A 54 -8.40 -2.40 0.38
CA ASN A 54 -8.86 -1.32 1.27
C ASN A 54 -7.76 -0.45 1.89
N ASN A 55 -6.60 -0.31 1.24
CA ASN A 55 -5.59 0.64 1.70
C ASN A 55 -5.88 2.03 1.12
N SER A 56 -5.60 3.07 1.90
CA SER A 56 -5.60 4.46 1.46
C SER A 56 -4.17 4.96 1.53
N SER A 57 -3.62 5.38 0.40
CA SER A 57 -2.30 5.97 0.32
C SER A 57 -2.38 7.28 -0.44
N CYS A 58 -1.94 8.38 0.17
CA CYS A 58 -2.09 9.72 -0.41
C CYS A 58 -1.04 10.71 0.11
N ASN A 59 -0.72 11.74 -0.66
CA ASN A 59 0.20 12.81 -0.24
C ASN A 59 1.58 12.28 0.20
N ASN A 60 2.12 11.28 -0.49
CA ASN A 60 3.49 10.82 -0.29
C ASN A 60 4.39 11.50 -1.34
N ALA A 61 5.68 11.64 -1.06
CA ALA A 61 6.57 12.45 -1.92
C ALA A 61 6.88 11.77 -3.27
N LEU A 62 6.75 10.44 -3.34
CA LEU A 62 6.88 9.66 -4.57
C LEU A 62 5.53 9.01 -4.92
N ALA A 63 5.52 7.77 -5.43
CA ALA A 63 4.30 7.11 -5.82
C ALA A 63 3.45 6.76 -4.59
N SER A 64 2.15 7.01 -4.66
CA SER A 64 1.23 6.57 -3.63
C SER A 64 1.28 5.04 -3.44
N CYS A 65 1.32 4.30 -4.54
CA CYS A 65 1.26 2.84 -4.55
C CYS A 65 2.14 2.27 -5.66
N VAL A 66 2.98 1.29 -5.33
CA VAL A 66 3.88 0.61 -6.28
C VAL A 66 3.68 -0.90 -6.18
N GLY A 67 3.72 -1.58 -7.35
CA GLY A 67 3.68 -3.04 -7.44
C GLY A 67 2.36 -3.68 -6.95
N ILE A 68 1.25 -2.95 -7.09
CA ILE A 68 -0.09 -3.49 -6.87
C ILE A 68 -0.51 -4.30 -8.11
N PRO A 69 -0.99 -5.56 -7.95
CA PRO A 69 -1.51 -6.34 -9.06
C PRO A 69 -2.60 -5.58 -9.84
N SER A 70 -2.46 -5.53 -11.16
CA SER A 70 -3.42 -4.92 -12.08
C SER A 70 -4.84 -5.50 -11.88
N GLY A 71 -5.84 -4.64 -11.69
CA GLY A 71 -7.24 -5.02 -11.47
C GLY A 71 -7.84 -4.49 -10.16
N LEU A 72 -7.01 -3.95 -9.28
CA LEU A 72 -7.42 -3.31 -8.04
C LEU A 72 -7.60 -1.82 -8.29
N VAL A 73 -8.86 -1.38 -8.31
CA VAL A 73 -9.26 -0.04 -8.77
C VAL A 73 -8.52 1.05 -8.00
N VAL A 74 -7.56 1.69 -8.66
CA VAL A 74 -7.01 2.98 -8.28
C VAL A 74 -8.02 4.02 -8.75
N ALA A 75 -8.88 4.52 -7.85
CA ALA A 75 -9.72 5.66 -8.19
C ALA A 75 -8.82 6.91 -8.29
N PRO A 76 -8.70 7.56 -9.46
CA PRO A 76 -8.04 8.86 -9.54
C PRO A 76 -8.87 9.85 -8.72
N GLY A 77 -8.27 10.48 -7.71
CA GLY A 77 -8.90 11.60 -7.00
C GLY A 77 -9.68 11.28 -5.72
N GLY A 78 -9.32 10.22 -4.98
CA GLY A 78 -9.57 10.23 -3.53
C GLY A 78 -10.77 9.45 -3.00
N THR A 79 -11.53 8.72 -3.82
CA THR A 79 -12.66 7.91 -3.33
C THR A 79 -12.31 6.42 -3.28
N PRO A 80 -12.16 5.81 -2.09
CA PRO A 80 -12.02 4.37 -1.99
C PRO A 80 -13.30 3.72 -2.51
N VAL A 81 -13.19 2.91 -3.56
CA VAL A 81 -14.27 1.97 -3.91
C VAL A 81 -14.33 0.92 -2.81
N ALA A 82 -15.52 0.51 -2.37
CA ALA A 82 -15.65 -0.53 -1.36
C ALA A 82 -14.95 -1.82 -1.83
N GLY A 83 -13.89 -2.23 -1.14
CA GLY A 83 -13.05 -3.37 -1.52
C GLY A 83 -11.82 -3.03 -2.37
N GLY A 84 -11.68 -1.79 -2.84
CA GLY A 84 -10.54 -1.29 -3.62
C GLY A 84 -9.57 -0.46 -2.77
N ASN A 85 -8.34 -0.26 -3.25
CA ASN A 85 -7.44 0.69 -2.59
C ASN A 85 -7.62 2.06 -3.20
N LEU A 86 -7.49 3.06 -2.35
CA LEU A 86 -7.28 4.41 -2.79
C LEU A 86 -5.77 4.68 -2.89
N CYS A 87 -5.30 4.95 -4.10
CA CYS A 87 -3.95 5.43 -4.34
C CYS A 87 -4.07 6.82 -4.99
N CYS A 88 -3.82 7.88 -4.23
CA CYS A 88 -3.92 9.24 -4.76
C CYS A 88 -2.81 9.51 -5.80
N PRO A 89 -3.07 10.41 -6.77
CA PRO A 89 -2.00 10.95 -7.62
C PRO A 89 -0.92 11.67 -6.80
#